data_AF-A0A661UB80-F1
#
_entry.id   AF-A0A661UB80-F1
#
_cell.length_a   1.000
_cell.length_b   1.000
_cell.length_c   1.000
_cell.angle_alpha   90.00
_cell.angle_beta   90.00
_cell.angle_gamma   90.00
#
_symmetry.space_group_name_H-M   'P 1'
#
loop_
_entity.id
_entity.type
_entity.pdbx_description
1 polymer ?
#
loop_
_entity_poly.entity_id
_entity_poly.type
_entity_poly.pdbx_seq_one_letter_code
_entity_poly.pdbx_strand_id
1 'polypeptide(L)'
;MPDLVTHALVGCFTTRPRRYRELFFVGLILPDLLGRLPMVFYKRSYWFISAGHTPVGILLSAYLITFLFQPRIRAVIFRNLLIGASIHLFLDMLQRHLTYAYFWFFPFTWKSFEIPLFWPDQSIDAIPFLLVAVGVVYLIRRRFARAQASRSE
;
A
#
# COMPACT_ATOMS: atom_id res chain seq x y z
N MET A 1 10.22 -7.05 -2.98
CA MET A 1 11.44 -6.46 -3.54
C MET A 1 11.80 -5.26 -2.65
N PRO A 2 12.75 -4.38 -2.98
CA PRO A 2 12.89 -3.07 -2.30
C PRO A 2 11.74 -2.07 -2.59
N ASP A 3 10.72 -2.50 -3.33
CA ASP A 3 9.45 -1.82 -3.62
C ASP A 3 8.66 -1.41 -2.38
N LEU A 4 8.62 -2.25 -1.33
CA LEU A 4 7.83 -1.92 -0.13
C LEU A 4 8.21 -0.57 0.50
N VAL A 5 9.50 -0.21 0.48
CA VAL A 5 10.00 1.07 0.99
C VAL A 5 9.51 2.20 0.09
N THR A 6 9.63 2.04 -1.23
CA THR A 6 9.17 2.99 -2.23
C THR A 6 7.66 3.24 -2.10
N HIS A 7 6.85 2.20 -1.90
CA HIS A 7 5.41 2.30 -1.66
C HIS A 7 5.10 3.04 -0.36
N ALA A 8 5.83 2.76 0.72
CA ALA A 8 5.66 3.46 1.99
C ALA A 8 6.01 4.95 1.89
N LEU A 9 7.05 5.30 1.13
CA LEU A 9 7.43 6.69 0.84
C LEU A 9 6.36 7.39 0.00
N VAL A 10 5.82 6.73 -1.04
CA VAL A 10 4.68 7.26 -1.80
C VAL A 10 3.45 7.44 -0.91
N GLY A 11 3.20 6.48 -0.02
CA GLY A 11 2.17 6.53 1.00
C GLY A 11 2.28 7.78 1.89
N CYS A 12 3.49 8.27 2.18
CA CYS A 12 3.67 9.48 2.99
C CYS A 12 3.13 10.75 2.31
N PHE A 13 3.13 10.83 0.97
CA PHE A 13 2.56 11.97 0.25
C PHE A 13 1.03 11.94 0.24
N THR A 14 0.46 10.76 0.03
CA THR A 14 -1.00 10.53 -0.10
C THR A 14 -1.70 10.50 1.25
N THR A 15 -0.97 10.17 2.32
CA THR A 15 -1.51 10.19 3.69
C THR A 15 -1.75 11.62 4.16
N ARG A 16 -3.02 12.02 4.17
CA ARG A 16 -3.49 13.17 4.97
C ARG A 16 -3.54 12.79 6.45
N PRO A 17 -3.40 13.74 7.39
CA PRO A 17 -3.65 13.47 8.80
C PRO A 17 -5.09 12.97 8.97
N ARG A 18 -5.22 11.66 9.14
CA ARG A 18 -6.49 10.94 9.32
C ARG A 18 -6.40 10.18 10.64
N ARG A 19 -7.55 10.01 11.29
CA ARG A 19 -7.69 9.14 12.46
C ARG A 19 -7.23 7.72 12.10
N TYR A 20 -6.37 7.12 12.93
CA TYR A 20 -5.78 5.79 12.73
C TYR A 20 -4.91 5.66 11.47
N ARG A 21 -4.02 6.63 11.25
CA ARG A 21 -3.07 6.68 10.14
C ARG A 21 -2.19 5.43 10.07
N GLU A 22 -1.87 4.83 11.20
CA GLU A 22 -1.04 3.64 11.30
C GLU A 22 -1.65 2.49 10.49
N LEU A 23 -2.98 2.37 10.51
CA LEU A 23 -3.68 1.31 9.78
C LEU A 23 -3.72 1.55 8.28
N PHE A 24 -3.48 2.78 7.82
CA PHE A 24 -3.22 3.02 6.41
C PHE A 24 -1.90 2.36 5.98
N PHE A 25 -0.83 2.48 6.78
CA PHE A 25 0.44 1.82 6.47
C PHE A 25 0.36 0.31 6.63
N VAL A 26 -0.41 -0.19 7.60
CA VAL A 26 -0.72 -1.63 7.69
C VAL A 26 -1.40 -2.10 6.40
N GLY A 27 -2.40 -1.35 5.91
CA GLY A 27 -3.06 -1.62 4.64
C GLY A 27 -2.09 -1.61 3.47
N LEU A 28 -1.16 -0.65 3.44
CA LEU A 28 -0.16 -0.53 2.40
C LEU A 28 0.79 -1.73 2.36
N ILE A 29 1.14 -2.33 3.49
CA ILE A 29 2.01 -3.52 3.55
C ILE A 29 1.20 -4.82 3.37
N LEU A 30 -0.12 -4.77 3.54
CA LEU A 30 -0.99 -5.95 3.58
C LEU A 30 -0.89 -6.86 2.35
N PRO A 31 -0.85 -6.36 1.09
CA PRO A 31 -0.74 -7.23 -0.07
C PRO A 31 0.52 -8.07 -0.09
N ASP A 32 1.67 -7.50 0.22
CA ASP A 32 2.91 -8.26 0.28
C ASP A 32 2.95 -9.21 1.48
N LEU A 33 2.35 -8.81 2.61
CA LEU A 33 2.25 -9.67 3.77
C LEU A 33 1.42 -10.94 3.48
N LEU A 34 0.37 -10.84 2.67
CA LEU A 34 -0.50 -11.96 2.33
C LEU A 34 -0.01 -12.73 1.11
N GLY A 35 0.55 -12.04 0.12
CA GLY A 35 0.88 -12.58 -1.19
C GLY A 35 2.35 -12.92 -1.40
N ARG A 36 3.28 -12.28 -0.69
CA ARG A 36 4.73 -12.47 -0.90
C ARG A 36 5.39 -13.19 0.26
N LEU A 37 5.15 -12.75 1.49
CA LEU A 37 5.77 -13.35 2.67
C LEU A 37 5.49 -14.86 2.77
N PRO A 38 4.25 -15.36 2.58
CA PRO A 38 3.98 -16.79 2.69
C PRO A 38 4.58 -17.60 1.53
N MET A 39 4.76 -16.99 0.34
CA MET A 39 5.38 -17.67 -0.81
C MET A 39 6.85 -18.02 -0.55
N VAL A 40 7.55 -17.28 0.33
CA VAL A 40 8.93 -17.60 0.72
C VAL A 40 9.00 -19.00 1.34
N PHE A 41 8.00 -19.35 2.17
CA PHE A 41 7.95 -20.61 2.90
C PHE A 41 7.17 -21.71 2.15
N TYR A 42 6.12 -21.35 1.40
CA TYR A 42 5.15 -22.30 0.84
C TYR A 42 5.01 -22.20 -0.68
N LYS A 43 6.12 -22.36 -1.41
CA LYS A 43 6.18 -22.19 -2.89
C LYS A 43 5.17 -23.03 -3.67
N ARG A 44 4.83 -24.24 -3.20
CA ARG A 44 3.87 -25.14 -3.87
C ARG A 44 2.42 -24.64 -3.82
N SER A 45 2.11 -23.74 -2.90
CA SER A 45 0.78 -23.17 -2.70
C SER A 45 0.60 -21.84 -3.43
N TYR A 46 1.37 -21.60 -4.51
CA TYR A 46 1.40 -20.34 -5.24
C TYR A 46 0.01 -19.79 -5.56
N TRP A 47 -0.87 -20.61 -6.16
CA TRP A 47 -2.21 -20.16 -6.56
C TRP A 47 -3.06 -19.71 -5.38
N PHE A 48 -3.02 -20.45 -4.26
CA PHE A 48 -3.74 -20.08 -3.05
C PHE A 48 -3.21 -18.79 -2.43
N ILE A 49 -1.88 -18.65 -2.36
CA ILE A 49 -1.24 -17.47 -1.75
C ILE A 49 -1.40 -16.23 -2.65
N SER A 50 -1.34 -16.41 -3.97
CA SER A 50 -1.50 -15.34 -4.95
C SER A 50 -2.87 -14.66 -4.86
N ALA A 51 -3.92 -15.39 -4.42
CA ALA A 51 -5.23 -14.81 -4.16
C ALA A 51 -5.18 -13.72 -3.09
N GLY A 52 -4.25 -13.83 -2.12
CA GLY A 52 -4.00 -12.81 -1.08
C GLY A 52 -3.44 -11.49 -1.61
N HIS A 53 -2.97 -11.46 -2.86
CA HIS A 53 -2.49 -10.27 -3.57
C HIS A 53 -3.45 -9.86 -4.72
N THR A 54 -4.75 -10.14 -4.57
CA THR A 54 -5.78 -9.71 -5.52
C THR A 54 -6.70 -8.66 -4.87
N PRO A 55 -7.36 -7.78 -5.64
CA PRO A 55 -8.28 -6.80 -5.06
C PRO A 55 -9.35 -7.43 -4.16
N VAL A 56 -9.91 -8.57 -4.57
CA VAL A 56 -10.92 -9.31 -3.77
C VAL A 56 -10.30 -9.92 -2.52
N GLY A 57 -9.14 -10.57 -2.62
CA GLY A 57 -8.45 -11.14 -1.45
C GLY A 57 -8.09 -10.08 -0.42
N ILE A 58 -7.65 -8.90 -0.88
CA ILE A 58 -7.36 -7.73 -0.04
C ILE A 58 -8.63 -7.19 0.60
N LEU A 59 -9.71 -7.03 -0.15
CA LEU A 59 -10.98 -6.54 0.38
C LEU A 59 -11.48 -7.43 1.53
N LEU A 60 -11.46 -8.75 1.32
CA LEU A 60 -11.86 -9.73 2.33
C LEU A 60 -10.94 -9.69 3.55
N SER A 61 -9.63 -9.66 3.33
CA SER A 61 -8.65 -9.63 4.42
C SER A 61 -8.74 -8.35 5.24
N ALA A 62 -8.87 -7.18 4.59
CA ALA A 62 -9.07 -5.90 5.26
C ALA A 62 -10.36 -5.89 6.08
N TYR A 63 -11.43 -6.50 5.57
CA TYR A 63 -12.70 -6.64 6.31
C TYR A 63 -12.52 -7.54 7.55
N LEU A 64 -11.88 -8.70 7.40
CA LEU A 64 -11.60 -9.62 8.51
C LEU A 64 -10.76 -8.96 9.62
N ILE A 65 -9.73 -8.21 9.26
CA ILE A 65 -8.88 -7.48 10.21
C ILE A 65 -9.70 -6.52 11.07
N THR A 66 -10.80 -5.95 10.56
CA THR A 66 -11.63 -5.01 11.33
C THR A 66 -12.31 -5.65 12.53
N PHE A 67 -12.48 -6.98 12.56
CA PHE A 67 -13.07 -7.68 13.71
C PHE A 67 -12.17 -7.68 14.94
N LEU A 68 -10.87 -7.40 14.78
CA LEU A 68 -9.93 -7.20 15.90
C LEU A 68 -10.17 -5.88 16.65
N PHE A 69 -11.09 -5.04 16.17
CA PHE A 69 -11.35 -3.72 16.70
C PHE A 69 -12.82 -3.53 17.12
N GLN A 70 -13.05 -2.54 17.98
CA GLN A 70 -14.36 -2.18 18.49
C GLN A 70 -15.34 -1.82 17.34
N PRO A 71 -16.62 -2.22 17.41
CA PRO A 71 -17.61 -1.98 16.36
C PRO A 71 -17.68 -0.53 15.87
N ARG A 72 -17.59 0.43 16.80
CA ARG A 72 -17.70 1.87 16.53
C ARG A 72 -16.61 2.43 15.60
N ILE A 73 -15.47 1.75 15.47
CA ILE A 73 -14.33 2.23 14.68
C ILE A 73 -14.04 1.38 13.44
N ARG A 74 -14.72 0.24 13.25
CA ARG A 74 -14.46 -0.71 12.15
C ARG A 74 -14.51 -0.07 10.77
N ALA A 75 -15.51 0.78 10.51
CA ALA A 75 -15.64 1.45 9.22
C ALA A 75 -14.45 2.37 8.89
N VAL A 76 -13.92 3.08 9.89
CA VAL A 76 -12.75 3.96 9.71
C VAL A 76 -11.49 3.13 9.46
N ILE A 77 -11.34 2.03 10.19
CA ILE A 77 -10.22 1.09 10.07
C ILE A 77 -10.23 0.42 8.69
N PHE A 78 -11.37 -0.13 8.29
CA PHE A 78 -11.55 -0.76 6.99
C PHE A 78 -11.15 0.18 5.86
N ARG A 79 -11.62 1.42 5.92
CA ARG A 79 -11.27 2.44 4.93
C ARG A 79 -9.78 2.75 4.91
N ASN A 80 -9.12 2.89 6.06
CA ASN A 80 -7.68 3.15 6.09
C ASN A 80 -6.89 1.98 5.50
N LEU A 81 -7.22 0.74 5.89
CA LEU A 81 -6.60 -0.47 5.34
C LEU A 81 -6.79 -0.54 3.82
N LEU A 82 -8.03 -0.35 3.36
CA LEU A 82 -8.35 -0.45 1.94
C LEU A 82 -7.67 0.64 1.11
N ILE A 83 -7.61 1.88 1.59
CA ILE A 83 -6.90 2.95 0.86
C ILE A 83 -5.40 2.64 0.78
N GLY A 84 -4.77 2.21 1.88
CA GLY A 84 -3.37 1.82 1.89
C GLY A 84 -3.08 0.70 0.90
N ALA A 85 -3.87 -0.37 0.96
CA ALA A 85 -3.73 -1.52 0.07
C ALA A 85 -4.02 -1.16 -1.40
N SER A 86 -4.97 -0.25 -1.65
CA SER A 86 -5.26 0.21 -3.02
C SER A 86 -4.08 0.96 -3.62
N ILE A 87 -3.37 1.77 -2.82
CA ILE A 87 -2.16 2.47 -3.27
C ILE A 87 -1.05 1.45 -3.58
N HIS A 88 -0.88 0.44 -2.72
CA HIS A 88 0.07 -0.63 -2.98
C HIS A 88 -0.21 -1.31 -4.32
N LEU A 89 -1.43 -1.84 -4.49
CA LEU A 89 -1.82 -2.52 -5.73
C LEU A 89 -1.68 -1.60 -6.95
N PHE A 90 -2.07 -0.32 -6.83
CA PHE A 90 -1.92 0.65 -7.91
C PHE A 90 -0.46 0.84 -8.33
N LEU A 91 0.47 1.00 -7.38
CA LEU A 91 1.90 1.15 -7.68
C LEU A 91 2.48 -0.14 -8.29
N ASP A 92 2.05 -1.28 -7.79
CA ASP A 92 2.39 -2.61 -8.31
C ASP A 92 1.92 -2.79 -9.76
N MET A 93 0.74 -2.26 -10.13
CA MET A 93 0.30 -2.26 -11.54
C MET A 93 1.21 -1.44 -12.45
N LEU A 94 1.93 -0.43 -11.94
CA LEU A 94 2.85 0.36 -12.74
C LEU A 94 4.20 -0.34 -12.99
N GLN A 95 4.45 -1.46 -12.31
CA GLN A 95 5.68 -2.25 -12.41
C GLN A 95 5.60 -3.32 -13.49
N ARG A 96 6.75 -3.61 -14.10
CA ARG A 96 6.96 -4.76 -15.00
C ARG A 96 7.15 -6.06 -14.23
N HIS A 97 6.51 -7.14 -14.67
CA HIS A 97 6.66 -8.48 -14.10
C HIS A 97 7.27 -9.47 -15.10
N LEU A 98 8.14 -10.36 -14.61
CA LEU A 98 8.84 -11.35 -15.44
C LEU A 98 8.00 -12.59 -15.79
N THR A 99 6.89 -12.87 -15.08
CA THR A 99 6.17 -14.15 -15.25
C THR A 99 4.66 -13.96 -15.26
N TYR A 100 4.10 -13.46 -14.16
CA TYR A 100 2.69 -13.08 -14.09
C TYR A 100 2.60 -11.74 -13.36
N ALA A 101 1.83 -10.82 -13.95
CA ALA A 101 1.39 -9.62 -13.24
C ALA A 101 0.23 -9.96 -12.29
N TYR A 102 -0.47 -8.94 -11.78
CA TYR A 102 -1.52 -9.12 -10.80
C TYR A 102 -2.90 -9.42 -11.43
N PHE A 103 -3.67 -10.30 -10.77
CA PHE A 103 -5.01 -10.69 -11.19
C PHE A 103 -6.07 -9.70 -10.68
N TRP A 104 -6.13 -8.53 -11.31
CA TRP A 104 -7.06 -7.45 -10.94
C TRP A 104 -8.53 -7.85 -10.92
N PHE A 105 -8.91 -8.77 -11.81
CA PHE A 105 -10.29 -9.18 -12.02
C PHE A 105 -10.59 -10.58 -11.45
N PHE A 106 -9.73 -11.11 -10.59
CA PHE A 106 -10.03 -12.31 -9.81
C PHE A 106 -11.29 -12.06 -8.94
N PRO A 107 -12.22 -13.02 -8.78
CA PRO A 107 -12.18 -14.42 -9.25
C PRO A 107 -12.79 -14.66 -10.64
N PHE A 108 -13.24 -13.61 -11.34
CA PHE A 108 -13.93 -13.77 -12.63
C PHE A 108 -12.97 -14.14 -13.76
N THR A 109 -11.72 -13.69 -13.70
CA THR A 109 -10.69 -14.06 -14.67
C THR A 109 -9.31 -14.15 -14.04
N TRP A 110 -8.49 -15.03 -14.61
CA TRP A 110 -7.07 -15.19 -14.32
C TRP A 110 -6.18 -14.41 -15.29
N LYS A 111 -6.75 -13.47 -16.06
CA LYS A 111 -5.96 -12.57 -16.89
C LYS A 111 -5.23 -11.58 -15.98
N SER A 112 -3.91 -11.52 -16.12
CA SER A 112 -3.09 -10.52 -15.44
C SER A 112 -3.19 -9.19 -16.17
N PHE A 113 -3.14 -8.08 -15.43
CA PHE A 113 -3.13 -6.73 -15.99
C PHE A 113 -2.03 -5.89 -15.33
N GLU A 114 -1.26 -5.18 -16.14
CA GLU A 114 -0.23 -4.22 -15.72
C GLU A 114 -0.10 -3.08 -16.74
N ILE A 115 0.43 -1.95 -16.27
CA ILE A 115 0.83 -0.79 -17.06
C ILE A 115 2.36 -0.66 -16.88
N PRO A 116 3.18 -1.26 -17.75
CA PRO A 116 4.59 -1.53 -17.49
C PRO A 116 5.51 -0.29 -17.59
N LEU A 117 5.34 0.68 -16.69
CA LEU A 117 6.05 1.97 -16.70
C LEU A 117 7.51 1.85 -16.26
N PHE A 118 7.80 1.05 -15.23
CA PHE A 118 9.15 0.90 -14.70
C PHE A 118 9.44 -0.54 -14.26
N TRP A 119 10.73 -0.89 -14.21
CA TRP A 119 11.19 -2.17 -13.70
C TRP A 119 11.29 -2.16 -12.16
N PRO A 120 11.16 -3.32 -11.50
CA PRO A 120 11.24 -3.40 -10.04
C PRO A 120 12.55 -2.88 -9.44
N ASP A 121 13.69 -3.06 -10.12
CA ASP A 121 15.00 -2.56 -9.69
C ASP A 121 15.07 -1.02 -9.74
N GLN A 122 14.42 -0.38 -10.72
CA GLN A 122 14.35 1.09 -10.82
C GLN A 122 13.60 1.72 -9.62
N SER A 123 12.80 0.94 -8.90
CA SER A 123 12.15 1.42 -7.66
C SER A 123 13.16 1.70 -6.54
N ILE A 124 14.34 1.06 -6.57
CA ILE A 124 15.46 1.29 -5.64
C ILE A 124 16.08 2.65 -5.91
N ASP A 125 16.36 2.92 -7.18
CA ASP A 125 17.00 4.16 -7.63
C ASP A 125 16.13 5.38 -7.31
N ALA A 126 14.82 5.19 -7.19
CA ALA A 126 13.87 6.23 -6.79
C ALA A 126 13.93 6.58 -5.28
N ILE A 127 14.45 5.70 -4.41
CA ILE A 127 14.41 5.88 -2.94
C ILE A 127 15.06 7.20 -2.48
N PRO A 128 16.28 7.57 -2.91
CA PRO A 128 16.90 8.83 -2.47
C PRO A 128 16.05 10.05 -2.83
N PHE A 129 15.49 10.09 -4.04
CA PHE A 129 14.63 11.18 -4.50
C PHE A 129 13.32 11.25 -3.71
N LEU A 130 12.70 10.11 -3.44
CA LEU A 130 11.49 10.03 -2.64
C LEU A 130 11.73 10.47 -1.19
N LEU A 131 12.88 10.11 -0.60
CA LEU A 131 13.25 10.57 0.75
C LEU A 131 13.41 12.09 0.81
N VAL A 132 14.11 12.69 -0.16
CA VAL A 132 14.25 14.15 -0.26
C VAL A 132 12.87 14.80 -0.41
N ALA A 133 12.03 14.28 -1.29
CA ALA A 133 10.68 14.81 -1.49
C ALA A 133 9.81 14.70 -0.22
N VAL A 134 9.86 13.57 0.50
CA VAL A 134 9.15 13.40 1.78
C VAL A 134 9.65 14.42 2.80
N GLY A 135 10.97 14.62 2.88
CA GLY A 135 11.60 15.63 3.75
C GLY A 135 11.13 17.05 3.43
N VAL A 136 11.11 17.44 2.16
CA VAL A 136 10.62 18.76 1.71
C VAL A 136 9.15 18.95 2.09
N VAL A 137 8.29 17.97 1.79
CA VAL A 137 6.86 18.03 2.13
C VAL A 137 6.65 18.14 3.64
N TYR A 138 7.42 17.38 4.43
CA TYR A 138 7.38 17.45 5.88
C TYR A 138 7.75 18.85 6.39
N LEU A 139 8.85 19.43 5.88
CA LEU A 139 9.29 20.77 6.26
C LEU A 139 8.25 21.85 5.90
N ILE A 140 7.67 21.76 4.70
CA ILE A 140 6.61 22.67 4.24
C ILE A 140 5.39 22.57 5.16
N ARG A 141 4.88 21.36 5.44
CA ARG A 141 3.74 21.15 6.35
C ARG A 141 4.01 21.69 7.75
N ARG A 142 5.24 21.49 8.26
CA ARG A 142 5.66 22.01 9.58
C ARG A 142 5.68 23.53 9.61
N ARG A 143 6.16 24.19 8.55
CA ARG A 143 6.16 25.65 8.44
C ARG A 143 4.75 26.23 8.43
N PHE A 144 3.84 25.64 7.64
CA PHE A 144 2.44 26.08 7.61
C PHE A 144 1.73 25.89 8.96
N ALA A 145 1.94 24.75 9.64
CA ALA A 145 1.35 24.51 10.95
C ALA A 145 1.83 25.54 12.00
N ARG A 146 3.12 25.89 11.99
CA ARG A 146 3.68 26.93 12.87
C ARG A 146 3.10 28.32 12.57
N ALA A 147 2.97 28.67 11.30
CA ALA A 147 2.42 29.97 10.87
C ALA A 147 0.93 30.12 11.20
N GLN A 148 0.17 29.02 11.26
CA GLN A 148 -1.22 29.04 11.72
C GLN A 148 -1.30 29.23 13.24
N ALA A 149 -0.44 28.56 14.01
CA ALA A 149 -0.39 28.70 15.47
C ALA A 149 -0.03 30.12 15.92
N SER A 150 0.90 30.79 15.22
CA SER A 150 1.30 32.17 15.53
C SER A 150 0.30 33.25 15.10
N ARG A 151 -0.78 32.89 14.39
CA ARG A 151 -1.87 33.82 13.99
C ARG A 151 -3.11 33.70 14.87
N SER A 152 -3.16 32.68 15.73
CA SER A 152 -4.24 32.44 16.68
C SER A 152 -3.93 32.92 18.11
N GLU A 153 -2.73 33.46 18.32
CA GLU A 153 -2.32 34.22 19.51
C GLU A 153 -2.49 35.72 19.24
#